data_AF-A0A2V7DH30-F1
#
_entry.id   AF-A0A2V7DH30-F1
#
_cell.length_a   1.000
_cell.length_b   1.000
_cell.length_c   1.000
_cell.angle_alpha   90.00
_cell.angle_beta   90.00
_cell.angle_gamma   90.00
#
_symmetry.space_group_name_H-M   'P 1'
#
loop_
_entity.id
_entity.type
_entity.pdbx_description
1 polymer ?
#
loop_
_entity_poly.entity_id
_entity_poly.type
_entity_poly.pdbx_seq_one_letter_code
_entity_poly.pdbx_strand_id
1 'polypeptide(L)'
;WAVGINNSLVRSEQDVNEKWAQVQNVYQRRADLIPNLVETVKGFATQERTVLEEVTRARASATGVQLTPEALNDPKAMERFQAAQQQLTGALSRLMVTVER
;
A
#
# COMPACT_ATOMS: atom_id res chain seq x y z
N TRP A 1 -3.81 3.28 -42.23
CA TRP A 1 -4.13 2.24 -41.23
C TRP A 1 -3.28 2.32 -39.96
N ALA A 2 -2.11 2.99 -39.97
CA ALA A 2 -1.29 3.17 -38.75
C ALA A 2 -1.87 4.14 -37.69
N VAL A 3 -2.70 5.12 -38.06
CA VAL A 3 -3.26 6.13 -37.14
C VAL A 3 -4.28 5.55 -36.16
N GLY A 4 -5.02 4.50 -36.54
CA GLY A 4 -6.02 3.86 -35.67
C GLY A 4 -5.43 3.00 -34.56
N ILE A 5 -4.30 2.33 -34.83
CA ILE A 5 -3.61 1.45 -33.87
C ILE A 5 -3.00 2.29 -32.75
N ASN A 6 -2.38 3.42 -33.07
CA ASN A 6 -1.77 4.30 -32.07
C ASN A 6 -2.81 4.91 -31.12
N ASN A 7 -4.01 5.23 -31.61
CA ASN A 7 -5.11 5.75 -30.79
C ASN A 7 -5.63 4.70 -29.79
N SER A 8 -5.70 3.42 -30.20
CA SER A 8 -6.11 2.34 -29.30
C SER A 8 -5.09 2.02 -28.20
N LEU A 9 -3.79 2.11 -28.50
CA LEU A 9 -2.73 1.91 -27.51
C LEU A 9 -2.73 3.02 -26.47
N VAL A 10 -2.73 4.29 -26.91
CA VAL A 10 -2.75 5.44 -26.00
C VAL A 10 -3.98 5.42 -25.09
N ARG A 11 -5.14 4.99 -25.61
CA ARG A 11 -6.36 4.85 -24.82
C ARG A 11 -6.27 3.72 -23.80
N SER A 12 -5.63 2.62 -24.14
CA SER A 12 -5.41 1.49 -23.22
C SER A 12 -4.40 1.85 -22.13
N GLU A 13 -3.32 2.56 -22.48
CA GLU A 13 -2.35 3.09 -21.51
C GLU A 13 -2.99 4.08 -20.54
N GLN A 14 -3.88 4.97 -21.03
CA GLN A 14 -4.66 5.85 -20.17
C GLN A 14 -5.57 5.08 -19.21
N ASP A 15 -6.30 4.07 -19.69
CA ASP A 15 -7.17 3.26 -18.80
C ASP A 15 -6.34 2.54 -17.73
N VAL A 16 -5.20 1.93 -18.09
CA VAL A 16 -4.29 1.29 -17.12
C VAL A 16 -3.78 2.30 -16.09
N ASN A 17 -3.39 3.50 -16.51
CA ASN A 17 -2.93 4.55 -15.59
C ASN A 17 -4.08 5.04 -14.67
N GLU A 18 -5.29 5.20 -15.20
CA GLU A 18 -6.46 5.57 -14.41
C GLU A 18 -6.81 4.50 -13.35
N LYS A 19 -6.79 3.22 -13.73
CA LYS A 19 -7.00 2.11 -12.77
C LYS A 19 -5.90 2.11 -11.71
N TRP A 20 -4.65 2.33 -12.09
CA TRP A 20 -3.55 2.39 -11.13
C TRP A 20 -3.62 3.58 -10.19
N ALA A 21 -4.01 4.76 -10.69
CA ALA A 21 -4.26 5.92 -9.84
C ALA A 21 -5.38 5.62 -8.82
N GLN A 22 -6.43 4.91 -9.22
CA GLN A 22 -7.48 4.48 -8.31
C GLN A 22 -6.95 3.51 -7.24
N VAL A 23 -6.11 2.54 -7.62
CA VAL A 23 -5.46 1.60 -6.70
C VAL A 23 -4.54 2.34 -5.72
N GLN A 24 -3.70 3.25 -6.21
CA GLN A 24 -2.83 4.10 -5.40
C GLN A 24 -3.62 4.90 -4.37
N ASN A 25 -4.75 5.50 -4.77
CA ASN A 25 -5.63 6.24 -3.86
C ASN A 25 -6.19 5.36 -2.74
N VAL A 26 -6.58 4.11 -3.05
CA VAL A 26 -7.05 3.16 -2.03
C VAL A 26 -5.94 2.78 -1.06
N TYR A 27 -4.73 2.52 -1.57
CA TYR A 27 -3.58 2.20 -0.71
C TYR A 27 -3.16 3.37 0.16
N GLN A 28 -3.19 4.59 -0.38
CA GLN A 28 -2.93 5.80 0.39
C GLN A 28 -3.95 5.95 1.53
N ARG A 29 -5.25 5.83 1.22
CA ARG A 29 -6.31 5.90 2.23
C ARG A 29 -6.16 4.82 3.32
N ARG A 30 -5.76 3.60 2.95
CA ARG A 30 -5.47 2.54 3.94
C ARG A 30 -4.30 2.93 4.83
N ALA A 31 -3.24 3.46 4.26
CA ALA A 31 -2.07 3.89 5.02
C ALA A 31 -2.36 5.07 5.95
N ASP A 32 -3.21 6.00 5.53
CA ASP A 32 -3.64 7.16 6.32
C ASP A 32 -4.50 6.76 7.52
N LEU A 33 -5.17 5.60 7.47
CA LEU A 33 -5.97 5.07 8.57
C LEU A 33 -5.14 4.30 9.62
N ILE A 34 -3.94 3.83 9.28
CA ILE A 34 -3.09 3.06 10.21
C ILE A 34 -2.75 3.84 11.49
N PRO A 35 -2.39 5.14 11.45
CA PRO A 35 -2.18 5.93 12.66
C PRO A 35 -3.38 5.88 13.62
N ASN A 36 -4.61 6.01 13.11
CA ASN A 36 -5.82 5.95 13.93
C ASN A 36 -6.03 4.56 14.55
N LEU A 37 -5.70 3.49 13.82
CA LEU A 37 -5.71 2.13 14.35
C LEU A 37 -4.67 1.95 15.46
N VAL A 38 -3.44 2.43 15.24
CA VAL A 38 -2.35 2.38 16.24
C VAL A 38 -2.73 3.14 17.50
N GLU A 39 -3.34 4.33 17.39
CA GLU A 39 -3.80 5.10 18.56
C GLU A 39 -4.93 4.38 19.31
N THR A 40 -5.86 3.74 18.59
CA THR A 40 -6.91 2.93 19.21
C THR A 40 -6.31 1.76 19.99
N VAL A 41 -5.35 1.03 19.40
CA VAL A 41 -4.67 -0.08 20.09
C VAL A 41 -3.81 0.42 21.25
N LYS A 42 -3.15 1.58 21.18
CA LYS A 42 -2.43 2.16 22.33
C LYS A 42 -3.36 2.42 23.53
N GLY A 43 -4.61 2.82 23.26
CA GLY A 43 -5.63 3.05 24.27
C GLY A 43 -6.08 1.79 25.01
N PHE A 44 -6.06 0.63 24.34
CA PHE A 44 -6.48 -0.66 24.92
C PHE A 44 -5.30 -1.56 25.36
N ALA A 45 -4.15 -1.46 24.67
CA ALA A 45 -2.98 -2.33 24.81
C ALA A 45 -1.70 -1.51 25.02
N THR A 46 -1.66 -0.71 26.08
CA THR A 46 -0.55 0.22 26.41
C THR A 46 0.81 -0.47 26.63
N GLN A 47 0.83 -1.79 26.83
CA GLN A 47 2.04 -2.58 27.07
C GLN A 47 2.67 -3.14 25.78
N GLU A 48 1.98 -3.05 24.63
CA GLU A 48 2.34 -3.74 23.38
C GLU A 48 3.17 -2.86 22.43
N ARG A 49 4.20 -2.20 22.98
CA ARG A 49 5.06 -1.27 22.22
C ARG A 49 5.73 -1.92 21.01
N THR A 50 6.24 -3.15 21.16
CA THR A 50 6.93 -3.87 20.08
C THR A 50 6.03 -4.10 18.88
N VAL A 51 4.77 -4.51 19.09
CA VAL A 51 3.80 -4.73 18.01
C VAL A 51 3.46 -3.42 17.30
N LEU A 52 3.27 -2.34 18.04
CA LEU A 52 2.97 -1.02 17.48
C LEU A 52 4.14 -0.44 16.69
N GLU A 53 5.37 -0.65 17.15
CA GLU A 53 6.59 -0.28 16.42
C GLU A 53 6.74 -1.06 15.11
N GLU A 54 6.44 -2.36 15.12
CA GLU A 54 6.43 -3.18 13.90
C GLU A 54 5.40 -2.69 12.89
N VAL A 55 4.17 -2.39 13.33
CA VAL A 55 3.12 -1.84 12.45
C VAL A 55 3.53 -0.48 11.88
N THR A 56 4.12 0.38 12.72
CA THR A 56 4.58 1.71 12.29
C THR A 56 5.69 1.60 11.25
N ARG A 57 6.65 0.69 11.46
CA ARG A 57 7.73 0.44 10.50
C ARG A 57 7.21 -0.17 9.20
N ALA A 58 6.32 -1.16 9.29
CA ALA A 58 5.72 -1.80 8.13
C ALA A 58 4.87 -0.82 7.31
N ARG A 59 4.13 0.10 7.97
CA ARG A 59 3.48 1.23 7.33
C ARG A 59 4.49 2.09 6.58
N ALA A 60 5.55 2.53 7.25
CA ALA A 60 6.55 3.41 6.65
C ALA A 60 7.15 2.79 5.38
N SER A 61 7.45 1.49 5.41
CA SER A 61 7.92 0.73 4.25
C SER A 61 6.87 0.63 3.14
N ALA A 62 5.59 0.41 3.46
CA ALA A 62 4.51 0.36 2.48
C ALA A 62 4.19 1.72 1.84
N THR A 63 4.22 2.81 2.61
CA THR A 63 4.00 4.17 2.10
C THR A 63 5.19 4.77 1.38
N GLY A 64 6.40 4.27 1.68
CA GLY A 64 7.63 4.74 1.04
C GLY A 64 7.74 4.34 -0.43
N VAL A 65 7.03 3.29 -0.84
CA VAL A 65 6.94 2.86 -2.24
C VAL A 65 5.80 3.65 -2.91
N GLN A 66 6.13 4.84 -3.43
CA GLN A 66 5.25 5.58 -4.32
C GLN A 66 5.27 4.91 -5.70
N LEU A 67 4.18 4.26 -6.07
CA LEU A 67 4.00 3.72 -7.41
C LEU A 67 3.65 4.86 -8.36
N THR A 68 4.68 5.44 -8.99
CA THR A 68 4.48 6.34 -10.12
C THR A 68 4.12 5.53 -11.37
N PRO A 69 3.46 6.11 -12.39
CA PRO A 69 3.12 5.40 -13.62
C PRO A 69 4.33 4.76 -14.31
N GLU A 70 5.52 5.34 -14.15
CA GLU A 70 6.78 4.79 -14.67
C GLU A 70 7.24 3.55 -13.89
N ALA A 71 6.97 3.51 -12.58
CA ALA A 71 7.30 2.37 -11.71
C ALA A 71 6.46 1.12 -12.03
N LEU A 72 5.30 1.29 -12.68
CA LEU A 72 4.47 0.17 -13.14
C LEU A 72 5.14 -0.65 -14.24
N ASN A 73 6.02 -0.01 -15.01
CA ASN A 73 6.77 -0.64 -16.08
C ASN A 73 8.11 -1.23 -15.59
N ASP A 74 8.47 -1.02 -14.31
CA ASP A 74 9.64 -1.63 -13.67
C ASP A 74 9.24 -2.85 -12.83
N PRO A 75 9.59 -4.08 -13.26
CA PRO A 75 9.32 -5.30 -12.52
C PRO A 75 9.86 -5.27 -11.08
N LYS A 76 11.00 -4.62 -10.85
CA LYS A 76 11.62 -4.55 -9.52
C LYS A 76 10.88 -3.58 -8.60
N ALA A 77 10.31 -2.51 -9.14
CA ALA A 77 9.49 -1.59 -8.34
C ALA A 77 8.19 -2.27 -7.90
N MET A 78 7.57 -3.03 -8.80
CA MET A 78 6.38 -3.82 -8.49
C MET A 78 6.66 -4.92 -7.46
N GLU A 79 7.81 -5.61 -7.54
CA GLU A 79 8.24 -6.60 -6.55
C GLU A 79 8.43 -5.98 -5.16
N ARG A 80 9.09 -4.83 -5.07
CA ARG A 80 9.26 -4.10 -3.80
C ARG A 80 7.92 -3.66 -3.21
N PHE A 81 7.00 -3.18 -4.06
CA PHE A 81 5.66 -2.82 -3.64
C PHE A 81 4.90 -4.02 -3.06
N GLN A 82 4.92 -5.15 -3.74
CA GLN A 82 4.29 -6.39 -3.27
C GLN A 82 4.89 -6.85 -1.93
N ALA A 83 6.23 -6.85 -1.82
CA ALA A 83 6.91 -7.23 -0.59
C ALA A 83 6.55 -6.30 0.58
N ALA A 84 6.52 -4.99 0.35
CA ALA A 84 6.11 -4.01 1.36
C ALA A 84 4.64 -4.21 1.77
N GLN A 85 3.76 -4.52 0.83
CA GLN A 85 2.34 -4.78 1.10
C GLN A 85 2.12 -6.08 1.90
N GLN A 86 2.91 -7.12 1.63
CA GLN A 86 2.89 -8.37 2.41
C GLN A 86 3.35 -8.14 3.85
N GLN A 87 4.44 -7.39 4.04
CA GLN A 87 4.94 -7.03 5.37
C GLN A 87 3.91 -6.25 6.18
N LEU A 88 3.24 -5.27 5.57
CA LEU A 88 2.16 -4.51 6.21
C LEU A 88 1.00 -5.43 6.62
N THR A 89 0.56 -6.32 5.74
CA THR A 89 -0.54 -7.26 6.03
C THR A 89 -0.20 -8.19 7.20
N GLY A 90 1.05 -8.68 7.26
CA GLY A 90 1.52 -9.50 8.38
C GLY A 90 1.56 -8.74 9.71
N ALA A 91 2.02 -7.48 9.71
CA ALA A 91 2.05 -6.64 10.90
C ALA A 91 0.63 -6.32 11.41
N LEU A 92 -0.30 -6.01 10.51
CA LEU A 92 -1.71 -5.79 10.86
C LEU A 92 -2.37 -7.06 11.42
N SER A 93 -2.03 -8.23 10.90
CA SER A 93 -2.54 -9.50 11.43
C SER A 93 -2.07 -9.75 12.87
N ARG A 94 -0.80 -9.44 13.18
CA ARG A 94 -0.29 -9.49 14.57
C ARG A 94 -0.98 -8.49 15.47
N LEU A 95 -1.21 -7.27 14.99
CA LEU A 95 -1.95 -6.25 15.73
C LEU A 95 -3.37 -6.72 16.09
N MET A 96 -4.07 -7.37 15.15
CA MET A 96 -5.42 -7.90 15.37
C MET A 96 -5.44 -8.96 16.48
N VAL A 97 -4.51 -9.91 16.45
CA VAL A 97 -4.39 -10.95 17.49
C VAL A 97 -4.11 -10.34 18.87
N THR A 98 -3.30 -9.28 18.93
CA THR A 98 -3.02 -8.57 20.20
C THR A 98 -4.26 -7.86 20.75
N VAL A 99 -5.12 -7.31 19.89
CA VAL A 99 -6.37 -6.64 20.29
C VAL A 99 -7.45 -7.63 20.75
N GLU A 100 -7.42 -8.87 20.24
CA GLU A 100 -8.37 -9.92 20.60
C GLU A 100 -8.07 -10.60 21.96
N ARG A 101 -6.94 -10.27 22.61
CA ARG A 101 -6.51 -10.87 23.89
C ARG A 101 -6.99 -10.12 25.12
#